data_AF-A0A9E5TJ75-F1
#
_entry.id   AF-A0A9E5TJ75-F1
#
_cell.length_a   1.000
_cell.length_b   1.000
_cell.length_c   1.000
_cell.angle_alpha   90.00
_cell.angle_beta   90.00
_cell.angle_gamma   90.00
#
_symmetry.space_group_name_H-M   'P 1'
#
loop_
_entity.id
_entity.type
_entity.pdbx_description
1 polymer ?
#
loop_
_entity_poly.entity_id
_entity_poly.type
_entity_poly.pdbx_seq_one_letter_code
_entity_poly.pdbx_strand_id
1 'polypeptide(L)'
;MNHGADGQYAGRDTPRMLLGMAIGLALGLAGGLALDNIAIGAGMGIAIGTALGVAFSGRRRERSKLLTVLGVVLLLVGIVVLAIIMNLVEPQWWCDYSVLNLVPGC
;
A
#
# COMPACT_ATOMS: atom_id res chain seq x y z
N MET A 1 -13.21 -35.90 -30.93
CA MET A 1 -12.43 -35.86 -29.68
C MET A 1 -12.23 -34.40 -29.30
N ASN A 2 -13.01 -33.88 -28.33
CA ASN A 2 -12.84 -32.52 -27.83
C ASN A 2 -12.90 -32.57 -26.29
N HIS A 3 -11.75 -32.69 -25.63
CA HIS A 3 -11.60 -32.48 -24.18
C HIS A 3 -10.65 -31.30 -23.97
N GLY A 4 -11.04 -30.32 -23.16
CA GLY A 4 -10.13 -29.26 -22.74
C GLY A 4 -10.79 -27.93 -22.36
N ALA A 5 -11.88 -27.93 -21.59
CA ALA A 5 -12.45 -26.70 -21.04
C ALA A 5 -13.10 -26.93 -19.66
N ASP A 6 -12.46 -27.73 -18.83
CA ASP A 6 -12.81 -27.93 -17.43
C ASP A 6 -12.00 -26.94 -16.59
N GLY A 7 -12.63 -25.79 -16.37
CA GLY A 7 -12.19 -24.77 -15.45
C GLY A 7 -11.99 -25.35 -14.05
N GLN A 8 -10.73 -25.51 -13.68
CA GLN A 8 -10.27 -25.84 -12.33
C GLN A 8 -10.48 -24.64 -11.38
N TYR A 9 -11.75 -24.34 -11.09
CA TYR A 9 -12.19 -23.44 -10.01
C TYR A 9 -13.10 -24.15 -9.00
N ALA A 10 -13.29 -25.47 -9.12
CA ALA A 10 -14.03 -26.27 -8.16
C ALA A 10 -13.04 -26.99 -7.22
N GLY A 11 -12.70 -26.34 -6.10
CA GLY A 11 -12.00 -26.99 -4.99
C GLY A 11 -10.54 -26.58 -4.78
N ARG A 12 -10.21 -25.29 -4.80
CA ARG A 12 -8.94 -24.84 -4.20
C ARG A 12 -9.17 -24.48 -2.75
N ASP A 13 -8.45 -25.15 -1.86
CA ASP A 13 -8.09 -24.61 -0.56
C ASP A 13 -7.45 -23.24 -0.80
N THR A 14 -8.24 -22.17 -0.70
CA THR A 14 -7.74 -20.82 -0.99
C THR A 14 -6.60 -20.56 -0.03
N PRO A 15 -5.36 -20.39 -0.51
CA PRO A 15 -4.24 -20.14 0.39
C PRO A 15 -4.61 -18.88 1.18
N ARG A 16 -4.63 -18.98 2.52
CA ARG A 16 -5.15 -17.93 3.41
C ARG A 16 -4.48 -16.58 3.19
N MET A 17 -3.26 -16.61 2.65
CA MET A 17 -2.51 -15.46 2.16
C MET A 17 -3.21 -14.71 1.01
N LEU A 18 -3.78 -15.44 0.05
CA LEU A 18 -4.53 -14.90 -1.09
C LEU A 18 -5.83 -14.24 -0.63
N LEU A 19 -6.49 -14.81 0.39
CA LEU A 19 -7.69 -14.22 0.99
C LEU A 19 -7.37 -12.87 1.65
N GLY A 20 -6.28 -12.80 2.42
CA GLY A 20 -5.82 -11.53 3.00
C GLY A 20 -5.52 -10.48 1.93
N MET A 21 -4.80 -10.87 0.87
CA MET A 21 -4.46 -9.97 -0.23
C MET A 21 -5.71 -9.45 -0.96
N ALA A 22 -6.68 -10.30 -1.26
CA ALA A 22 -7.92 -9.91 -1.93
C ALA A 22 -8.73 -8.90 -1.11
N ILE A 23 -8.84 -9.13 0.21
CA ILE A 23 -9.55 -8.20 1.12
C ILE A 23 -8.81 -6.86 1.20
N GLY A 24 -7.49 -6.90 1.39
CA GLY A 24 -6.68 -5.69 1.47
C GLY A 24 -6.72 -4.85 0.20
N LEU A 25 -6.58 -5.47 -0.98
CA LEU A 25 -6.69 -4.78 -2.27
C LEU A 25 -8.07 -4.17 -2.49
N ALA A 26 -9.14 -4.90 -2.18
CA ALA A 26 -10.49 -4.38 -2.34
C ALA A 26 -10.75 -3.15 -1.45
N LEU A 27 -10.36 -3.23 -0.17
CA LEU A 27 -10.51 -2.12 0.78
C LEU A 27 -9.61 -0.95 0.44
N GLY A 28 -8.36 -1.22 0.06
CA GLY A 28 -7.40 -0.19 -0.32
C GLY A 28 -7.81 0.54 -1.59
N LEU A 29 -8.23 -0.17 -2.63
CA LEU A 29 -8.71 0.46 -3.86
C LEU A 29 -10.00 1.25 -3.61
N ALA A 30 -10.95 0.70 -2.84
CA ALA A 30 -12.17 1.42 -2.48
C ALA A 30 -11.87 2.71 -1.69
N GLY A 31 -10.94 2.63 -0.72
CA GLY A 31 -10.48 3.80 0.03
C GLY A 31 -9.72 4.81 -0.83
N GLY A 32 -8.87 4.35 -1.74
CA GLY A 32 -8.14 5.19 -2.68
C GLY A 32 -9.07 5.92 -3.65
N LEU A 33 -10.11 5.25 -4.15
CA LEU A 33 -11.15 5.87 -4.97
C LEU A 33 -11.95 6.90 -4.17
N ALA A 34 -12.27 6.62 -2.91
CA ALA A 34 -12.98 7.57 -2.04
C ALA A 34 -12.16 8.83 -1.74
N LEU A 35 -10.82 8.71 -1.75
CA LEU A 35 -9.87 9.81 -1.54
C LEU A 35 -9.40 10.45 -2.87
N ASP A 36 -9.93 10.01 -4.00
CA ASP A 36 -9.50 10.38 -5.36
C ASP A 36 -7.98 10.19 -5.60
N ASN A 37 -7.39 9.26 -4.84
CA ASN A 37 -5.97 8.92 -4.87
C ASN A 37 -5.76 7.40 -4.82
N ILE A 38 -5.84 6.80 -6.00
CA ILE A 38 -5.65 5.36 -6.19
C ILE A 38 -4.24 4.91 -5.78
N ALA A 39 -3.22 5.76 -5.91
CA ALA A 39 -1.85 5.41 -5.52
C ALA A 39 -1.75 5.14 -4.02
N ILE A 40 -2.35 6.00 -3.19
CA ILE A 40 -2.41 5.81 -1.73
C ILE A 40 -3.24 4.58 -1.39
N GLY A 41 -4.41 4.42 -2.03
CA GLY A 41 -5.28 3.28 -1.79
C GLY A 41 -4.65 1.93 -2.14
N ALA A 42 -3.99 1.82 -3.28
CA ALA A 42 -3.30 0.61 -3.70
C ALA A 42 -2.14 0.27 -2.76
N GLY A 43 -1.33 1.27 -2.37
CA GLY A 43 -0.23 1.07 -1.42
C GLY A 43 -0.72 0.57 -0.05
N MET A 44 -1.77 1.22 0.47
CA MET A 44 -2.38 0.85 1.74
C MET A 44 -3.07 -0.53 1.68
N GLY A 45 -3.73 -0.84 0.56
CA GLY A 45 -4.38 -2.13 0.34
C GLY A 45 -3.42 -3.31 0.29
N ILE A 46 -2.26 -3.13 -0.37
CA ILE A 46 -1.21 -4.16 -0.39
C ILE A 46 -0.63 -4.36 1.02
N ALA A 47 -0.40 -3.28 1.78
CA ALA A 47 0.10 -3.36 3.14
C ALA A 47 -0.87 -4.09 4.09
N ILE A 48 -2.16 -3.73 4.06
CA ILE A 48 -3.19 -4.36 4.89
C ILE A 48 -3.40 -5.82 4.46
N GLY A 49 -3.46 -6.08 3.15
CA GLY A 49 -3.73 -7.42 2.63
C GLY A 49 -2.61 -8.41 2.89
N THR A 50 -1.35 -7.97 2.80
CA THR A 50 -0.20 -8.78 3.20
C THR A 50 -0.19 -9.06 4.70
N ALA A 51 -0.51 -8.07 5.53
CA ALA A 51 -0.61 -8.25 6.99
C ALA A 51 -1.70 -9.26 7.38
N LEU A 52 -2.90 -9.15 6.80
CA LEU A 52 -4.00 -10.10 7.02
C LEU A 52 -3.67 -11.50 6.50
N GLY A 53 -3.02 -11.59 5.33
CA GLY A 53 -2.62 -12.87 4.73
C GLY A 53 -1.58 -13.61 5.58
N VAL A 54 -0.68 -12.88 6.22
CA VAL A 54 0.29 -13.43 7.19
C VAL A 54 -0.39 -13.81 8.50
N ALA A 55 -1.29 -12.96 9.02
CA ALA A 55 -2.04 -13.23 10.25
C ALA A 55 -2.91 -14.50 10.15
N PHE A 56 -3.58 -14.70 9.01
CA PHE A 56 -4.44 -15.87 8.78
C PHE A 56 -3.66 -17.12 8.35
N SER A 57 -2.42 -16.98 7.88
CA SER A 57 -1.57 -18.11 7.48
C SER A 57 -1.13 -19.02 8.64
N GLY A 58 -1.53 -18.72 9.88
CA GLY A 58 -1.67 -19.71 10.95
C GLY A 58 -0.51 -20.72 11.05
N ARG A 59 0.70 -20.24 11.38
CA ARG A 59 1.82 -21.14 11.74
C ARG A 59 2.64 -20.54 12.87
N ARG A 60 2.30 -20.99 14.07
CA ARG A 60 3.14 -21.25 15.26
C ARG A 60 4.45 -20.43 15.37
N ARG A 61 4.43 -19.43 16.25
CA ARG A 61 5.53 -19.04 17.16
C ARG A 61 6.91 -18.76 16.51
N GLU A 62 7.00 -17.74 15.67
CA GLU A 62 8.25 -16.96 15.49
C GLU A 62 7.93 -15.47 15.54
N ARG A 63 7.91 -14.94 16.78
CA ARG A 63 7.60 -13.54 17.13
C ARG A 63 8.56 -12.51 16.49
N SER A 64 9.65 -12.97 15.89
CA SER A 64 10.71 -12.17 15.28
C SER A 64 10.38 -11.70 13.86
N LYS A 65 9.72 -12.52 13.03
CA LYS A 65 9.44 -12.17 11.62
C LYS A 65 8.33 -11.13 11.47
N LEU A 66 7.37 -11.11 12.40
CA LEU A 66 6.25 -10.16 12.37
C LEU A 66 6.70 -8.73 12.69
N LEU A 67 7.69 -8.55 13.56
CA LEU A 67 8.31 -7.26 13.86
C LEU A 67 9.17 -6.75 12.70
N THR A 68 9.86 -7.63 11.97
CA THR A 68 10.61 -7.23 10.77
C THR A 68 9.67 -6.82 9.64
N VAL A 69 8.60 -7.59 9.39
CA VAL A 69 7.62 -7.26 8.35
C VAL A 69 6.86 -5.99 8.71
N LEU A 70 6.37 -5.86 9.96
CA LEU A 70 5.72 -4.64 10.43
C LEU A 70 6.68 -3.44 10.38
N GLY A 71 7.95 -3.63 10.76
CA GLY A 71 8.97 -2.59 10.74
C GLY A 71 9.31 -2.10 9.32
N VAL A 72 9.46 -3.02 8.37
CA VAL A 72 9.69 -2.68 6.95
C VAL A 72 8.46 -2.00 6.35
N VAL A 73 7.26 -2.49 6.65
CA VAL A 73 6.01 -1.87 6.19
C VAL A 73 5.86 -0.46 6.76
N LEU A 74 6.09 -0.26 8.07
CA LEU A 74 6.04 1.06 8.70
C LEU A 74 7.12 2.01 8.16
N LEU A 75 8.32 1.50 7.88
CA LEU A 75 9.41 2.30 7.29
C LEU A 75 9.07 2.72 5.86
N LEU A 76 8.51 1.82 5.05
CA LEU A 76 8.06 2.13 3.69
C LEU A 76 6.89 3.11 3.69
N VAL A 77 5.89 2.88 4.55
CA VAL A 77 4.76 3.81 4.74
C VAL A 77 5.27 5.16 5.21
N GLY A 78 6.22 5.21 6.15
CA GLY A 78 6.83 6.43 6.64
C GLY A 78 7.55 7.21 5.54
N ILE A 79 8.35 6.54 4.71
CA ILE A 79 9.05 7.17 3.57
C ILE A 79 8.04 7.72 2.55
N VAL A 80 6.99 6.95 2.23
CA VAL A 80 5.95 7.37 1.28
C VAL A 80 5.17 8.56 1.83
N VAL A 81 4.76 8.53 3.09
CA VAL A 81 4.06 9.63 3.76
C VAL A 81 4.97 10.86 3.83
N LEU A 82 6.25 10.71 4.16
CA LEU A 82 7.22 11.79 4.17
C LEU A 82 7.38 12.42 2.78
N ALA A 83 7.50 11.62 1.74
CA ALA A 83 7.60 12.08 0.36
C ALA A 83 6.33 12.81 -0.10
N ILE A 84 5.15 12.32 0.31
CA ILE A 84 3.87 12.98 0.05
C ILE A 84 3.78 14.31 0.81
N ILE A 85 4.18 14.37 2.08
CA ILE A 85 4.23 15.63 2.85
C ILE A 85 5.20 16.61 2.20
N MET A 86 6.38 16.17 1.77
CA MET A 86 7.33 17.03 1.06
C MET A 86 6.79 17.54 -0.29
N ASN A 87 5.91 16.79 -0.94
CA ASN A 87 5.28 17.18 -2.20
C ASN A 87 4.03 18.05 -2.01
N LEU A 88 3.32 17.91 -0.88
CA LEU A 88 2.15 18.71 -0.49
C LEU A 88 2.51 19.99 0.25
N VAL A 89 3.73 20.09 0.79
CA VAL A 89 4.33 21.37 1.16
C VAL A 89 4.79 22.03 -0.13
N GLU A 90 3.82 22.55 -0.88
CA GLU A 90 4.06 23.58 -1.87
C GLU A 90 4.92 24.66 -1.22
N PRO A 91 5.99 25.13 -1.87
CA PRO A 91 7.01 25.85 -1.18
C PRO A 91 6.62 27.34 -1.16
N GLN A 92 5.61 27.69 -0.36
CA GLN A 92 5.23 29.08 -0.08
C GLN A 92 6.36 29.91 0.55
N TRP A 93 7.42 29.25 1.01
CA TRP A 93 8.61 29.91 1.53
C TRP A 93 9.48 30.53 0.41
N TRP A 94 9.25 30.25 -0.90
CA TRP A 94 9.99 30.97 -1.96
C TRP A 94 9.82 32.48 -1.95
N CYS A 95 8.74 32.97 -1.36
CA CYS A 95 8.46 34.39 -1.31
C CYS A 95 8.95 35.07 -0.02
N ASP A 96 9.55 34.35 0.93
CA ASP A 96 10.09 34.94 2.18
C ASP A 96 11.63 35.03 2.19
N TYR A 97 12.33 34.42 1.21
CA TYR A 97 13.75 34.74 0.96
C TYR A 97 13.85 36.00 0.09
N SER A 98 13.52 37.14 0.69
CA SER A 98 13.57 38.49 0.10
C SER A 98 14.99 38.97 -0.28
N VAL A 99 15.97 38.08 -0.46
CA VAL A 99 17.39 38.41 -0.71
C VAL A 99 17.90 37.99 -2.09
N LEU A 100 17.13 37.27 -2.91
CA LEU A 100 17.51 36.97 -4.31
C LEU A 100 16.49 37.52 -5.31
N ASN A 101 16.73 38.76 -5.72
CA ASN A 101 16.02 39.51 -6.75
C ASN A 101 16.36 38.99 -8.17
N LEU A 102 16.12 37.70 -8.44
CA LEU A 102 16.58 37.04 -9.68
C LEU A 102 15.48 36.41 -10.55
N VAL A 103 14.20 36.52 -10.20
CA VAL A 103 13.11 36.02 -11.05
C VAL A 103 11.93 37.01 -11.07
N PRO A 104 11.59 37.59 -12.24
CA PRO A 104 10.35 38.34 -12.39
C PRO A 104 9.21 37.33 -12.60
N GLY A 105 8.36 37.14 -11.59
CA GLY A 105 7.23 36.22 -11.69
C GLY A 105 6.49 35.85 -10.39
N CYS A 106 6.83 36.47 -9.25
CA CYS A 106 5.89 36.57 -8.13
C CYS A 106 4.95 37.76 -8.35
#